data_AF-A0A351J0H0-F1
#
_entry.id   AF-A0A351J0H0-F1
#
_cell.length_a   1.000
_cell.length_b   1.000
_cell.length_c   1.000
_cell.angle_alpha   90.00
_cell.angle_beta   90.00
_cell.angle_gamma   90.00
#
_symmetry.space_group_name_H-M   'P 1'
#
loop_
_entity.id
_entity.type
_entity.pdbx_description
1 polymer ?
#
loop_
_entity_poly.entity_id
_entity_poly.type
_entity_poly.pdbx_seq_one_letter_code
_entity_poly.pdbx_strand_id
1 'polypeptide(L)' 'VHQDGLVHISQICNRYIRHPSEVLSVGDIVNVVVLEVDEKKKRIGLSIKQVPPDA' A
#
# COMPACT_ATOMS: atom_id res chain seq x y z
N VAL A 1 15.44 10.33 1.07
CA VAL A 1 15.04 9.28 0.10
C VAL A 1 13.62 9.60 -0.32
N HIS A 2 13.40 10.22 -1.49
CA HIS A 2 12.04 10.41 -2.03
C HIS A 2 11.81 9.29 -3.05
N GLN A 3 11.41 8.12 -2.54
CA GLN A 3 10.88 7.04 -3.37
C GLN A 3 9.42 6.91 -2.97
N ASP A 4 8.54 7.50 -3.79
CA ASP A 4 7.11 7.47 -3.56
C ASP A 4 6.60 6.04 -3.84
N GLY A 5 6.07 5.40 -2.81
CA GLY A 5 5.42 4.10 -2.91
C GLY A 5 3.99 4.24 -3.39
N LEU A 6 3.57 3.37 -4.31
CA LEU A 6 2.21 3.34 -4.83
C LEU A 6 1.48 2.10 -4.33
N VAL A 7 0.36 2.30 -3.65
CA VAL A 7 -0.57 1.24 -3.27
C VAL A 7 -1.76 1.30 -4.22
N HIS A 8 -2.05 0.19 -4.89
CA HIS A 8 -3.26 0.09 -5.71
C HIS A 8 -4.50 -0.08 -4.81
N ILE A 9 -5.67 0.46 -5.19
CA ILE A 9 -6.89 0.41 -4.35
C ILE A 9 -7.28 -1.03 -3.96
N SER A 10 -7.10 -2.00 -4.85
CA SER A 10 -7.34 -3.42 -4.59
C SER A 10 -6.38 -4.06 -3.59
N GLN A 11 -5.27 -3.39 -3.29
CA GLN A 11 -4.27 -3.79 -2.31
C GLN A 11 -4.47 -3.11 -0.95
N ILE A 12 -5.45 -2.20 -0.83
CA ILE A 12 -5.77 -1.52 0.42
C ILE A 12 -6.59 -2.43 1.35
N CYS A 13 -7.63 -3.07 0.83
CA CYS A 13 -8.50 -3.96 1.62
C CYS A 13 -9.01 -5.16 0.81
N ASN A 14 -9.43 -6.20 1.53
CA ASN A 14 -10.14 -7.36 0.97
C ASN A 14 -11.59 -7.08 0.55
N ARG A 15 -12.13 -5.92 0.95
CA ARG A 15 -13.50 -5.50 0.67
C ARG A 15 -13.51 -4.47 -0.46
N TYR A 16 -14.63 -4.40 -1.18
CA TYR A 16 -14.82 -3.35 -2.16
C TYR A 16 -14.94 -1.99 -1.47
N ILE A 17 -14.10 -1.05 -1.87
CA ILE A 17 -14.04 0.32 -1.38
C ILE A 17 -14.12 1.24 -2.59
N ARG A 18 -14.94 2.29 -2.52
CA ARG A 18 -15.02 3.29 -3.59
C ARG A 18 -13.96 4.37 -3.44
N HIS A 19 -13.72 4.81 -2.20
CA HIS A 19 -12.74 5.83 -1.90
C HIS A 19 -11.74 5.32 -0.86
N PRO A 20 -10.41 5.50 -1.08
CA PRO A 20 -9.40 5.12 -0.09
C PRO A 20 -9.54 5.89 1.23
N SER A 21 -10.14 7.08 1.18
CA SER A 21 -10.46 7.89 2.37
C SER A 21 -11.45 7.23 3.34
N GLU A 22 -12.18 6.19 2.92
CA GLU A 22 -13.07 5.43 3.80
C GLU A 22 -12.31 4.55 4.81
N VAL A 23 -11.05 4.23 4.50
CA VAL A 23 -10.22 3.28 5.26
C VAL A 23 -8.87 3.84 5.68
N LEU A 24 -8.43 4.95 5.09
CA LEU A 24 -7.15 5.59 5.36
C LEU A 24 -7.31 7.10 5.46
N SER A 25 -6.61 7.70 6.40
CA SER A 25 -6.51 9.15 6.56
C SER A 25 -5.09 9.64 6.26
N VAL A 26 -4.98 10.90 5.82
CA VAL A 26 -3.68 11.54 5.65
C VAL A 26 -3.00 11.65 7.01
N GLY A 27 -1.80 11.09 7.14
CA GLY A 27 -1.05 11.03 8.39
C GLY A 27 -1.18 9.71 9.15
N ASP A 28 -2.02 8.78 8.69
CA ASP A 28 -2.09 7.44 9.29
C ASP A 28 -0.78 6.68 9.06
N ILE A 29 -0.31 6.04 10.12
CA ILE A 29 0.82 5.11 10.07
C ILE A 29 0.25 3.73 9.81
N VAL A 30 0.57 3.16 8.65
CA VAL A 30 0.10 1.83 8.24
C VAL A 30 1.27 0.91 7.93
N ASN A 31 1.07 -0.37 8.21
CA ASN A 31 2.01 -1.42 7.81
C ASN A 31 1.73 -1.81 6.36
N VAL A 32 2.80 -1.85 5.56
CA VAL A 32 2.76 -2.23 4.15
C VAL A 32 3.82 -3.29 3.87
N VAL A 33 3.53 -4.15 2.91
CA VAL A 33 4.50 -5.07 2.32
C VAL A 33 4.88 -4.62 0.92
N VAL A 34 6.15 -4.82 0.58
CA VAL A 34 6.68 -4.56 -0.75
C VAL A 34 6.34 -5.74 -1.64
N LEU A 35 5.56 -5.49 -2.69
CA LEU A 35 5.22 -6.51 -3.70
C LEU A 35 6.22 -6.53 -4.84
N GLU A 36 6.56 -5.35 -5.36
CA GLU A 36 7.42 -5.22 -6.53
C GLU A 36 8.26 -3.96 -6.43
N VAL A 37 9.52 -4.04 -6.86
CA VAL A 37 10.44 -2.90 -6.93
C VAL A 37 10.84 -2.71 -8.38
N ASP A 38 10.43 -1.58 -8.95
CA ASP A 38 10.62 -1.25 -10.35
C ASP A 38 11.70 -0.16 -10.44
N GLU A 39 12.97 -0.57 -10.37
CA GLU A 39 14.12 0.33 -10.30
C GLU A 39 14.23 1.26 -11.51
N LYS A 40 13.81 0.79 -12.69
CA LYS A 40 13.81 1.58 -13.93
C LYS A 40 12.87 2.78 -13.84
N LYS A 41 11.72 2.61 -13.16
CA LYS A 41 10.71 3.67 -12.98
C LYS A 41 10.80 4.33 -11.61
N LYS A 42 11.71 3.89 -10.75
CA LYS A 42 11.84 4.28 -9.34
C LYS A 42 10.51 4.19 -8.59
N ARG A 43 9.72 3.15 -8.88
CA ARG A 43 8.42 2.93 -8.25
C ARG A 43 8.46 1.66 -7.42
N ILE A 44 7.79 1.71 -6.27
CA ILE A 44 7.66 0.56 -5.38
C ILE A 44 6.17 0.25 -5.29
N GLY A 45 5.79 -0.94 -5.73
CA GLY A 45 4.45 -1.48 -5.55
C GLY A 45 4.28 -1.95 -4.12
N LEU A 46 3.34 -1.34 -3.40
CA LEU A 46 3.07 -1.63 -1.99
C LEU A 46 1.68 -2.24 -1.83
N SER A 47 1.50 -3.06 -0.78
CA SER A 47 0.21 -3.61 -0.39
C SER A 47 -0.02 -3.51 1.10
N ILE A 48 -1.25 -3.12 1.48
CA ILE A 48 -1.71 -3.02 2.88
C ILE A 48 -2.48 -4.29 3.27
N LYS A 49 -3.10 -4.97 2.32
CA LYS A 49 -3.92 -6.17 2.52
C LYS A 49 -3.12 -7.39 3.03
N GLN A 50 -1.82 -7.45 2.74
CA GLN A 50 -0.96 -8.58 3.09
C GLN A 50 -0.04 -8.26 4.27
N VAL A 51 -0.59 -7.78 5.38
CA VAL A 51 0.13 -7.88 6.65
C VAL A 51 -0.29 -9.23 7.25
N PRO A 52 0.47 -10.33 7.05
CA PRO A 52 0.27 -11.50 7.88
C PRO A 52 0.47 -11.06 9.34
N PRO A 53 -0.49 -11.33 10.24
CA PRO A 53 -0.23 -11.20 11.66
C PRO A 53 0.85 -12.24 11.98
N ASP A 54 1.98 -11.77 12.49
CA ASP A 54 3.08 -12.57 13.04
C ASP A 54 3.91 -13.41 12.05
N ALA A 55 5.15 -12.98 11.85
CA ALA A 55 6.29 -13.86 11.68
C ALA A 55 7.27 -13.61 12.83
#